data_AF-L9YP41-F1
#
_entry.id   AF-L9YP41-F1
#
_cell.length_a   1.000
_cell.length_b   1.000
_cell.length_c   1.000
_cell.angle_alpha   90.00
_cell.angle_beta   90.00
_cell.angle_gamma   90.00
#
_symmetry.space_group_name_H-M   'P 1'
#
loop_
_entity.id
_entity.type
_entity.pdbx_description
1 polymer ?
#
loop_
_entity_poly.entity_id
_entity_poly.type
_entity_poly.pdbx_seq_one_letter_code
_entity_poly.pdbx_strand_id
1 'polypeptide(L)'
;MVAETAPLFIPGGMGPPELAIILIIAILLFGANKIPKLARSTGEAMGEFQKGREKVESELEEMRDGSGNVSESNRENDEEFVDTEPVTTEEETSTETGTETGTETETN
;
A
#
# COMPACT_ATOMS: atom_id res chain seq x y z
N MET A 1 -0.37 37.76 21.52
CA MET A 1 -1.09 37.08 20.42
C MET A 1 -0.18 37.06 19.21
N VAL A 2 0.49 35.94 18.96
CA VAL A 2 1.13 35.64 17.67
C VAL A 2 0.89 34.15 17.45
N ALA A 3 -0.04 33.83 16.57
CA ALA A 3 -0.18 32.48 16.05
C ALA A 3 0.90 32.33 14.97
N GLU A 4 1.98 31.63 15.31
CA GLU A 4 3.01 31.28 14.36
C GLU A 4 2.48 30.14 13.48
N THR A 5 1.85 30.50 12.36
CA THR A 5 1.44 29.55 11.33
C THR A 5 2.66 29.20 10.48
N ALA A 6 3.39 28.16 10.88
CA ALA A 6 4.44 27.58 10.06
C ALA A 6 3.86 26.97 8.76
N PRO A 7 4.61 27.00 7.64
CA PRO A 7 4.11 26.64 6.32
C PRO A 7 3.96 25.13 6.18
N LEU A 8 2.71 24.66 6.07
CA LEU A 8 2.38 23.28 5.74
C LEU A 8 2.48 23.05 4.21
N PHE A 9 3.67 23.26 3.63
CA PHE A 9 3.95 22.83 2.26
C PHE A 9 5.46 22.70 2.08
N ILE A 10 5.98 21.46 2.11
CA ILE A 10 7.40 21.21 1.84
C ILE A 10 7.59 21.21 0.32
N PRO A 11 8.47 22.07 -0.24
CA PRO A 11 8.70 22.13 -1.67
C PRO A 11 9.62 20.95 -2.07
N GLY A 12 9.04 19.81 -2.44
CA GLY A 12 9.85 18.73 -3.02
C GLY A 12 9.25 17.32 -3.02
N GLY A 13 8.16 17.07 -2.31
CA GLY A 13 7.50 15.77 -2.32
C GLY A 13 6.01 15.92 -2.62
N MET A 14 5.51 15.23 -3.65
CA MET A 14 4.09 14.90 -3.68
C MET A 14 3.85 13.89 -2.56
N GLY A 15 3.60 14.38 -1.35
CA GLY A 15 3.24 13.55 -0.22
C GLY A 15 1.75 13.20 -0.24
N PRO A 16 1.34 12.29 0.67
CA PRO A 16 -0.07 12.06 0.94
C PRO A 16 -0.88 13.33 1.25
N PRO A 17 -0.36 14.37 1.94
CA PRO A 17 -1.09 15.61 2.18
C PRO A 17 -1.45 16.37 0.90
N GLU A 18 -0.54 16.48 -0.06
CA GLU A 18 -0.76 17.19 -1.33
C GLU A 18 -1.83 16.48 -2.17
N LEU A 19 -1.76 15.15 -2.24
CA LEU A 19 -2.79 14.34 -2.91
C LEU A 19 -4.16 14.46 -2.23
N ALA A 20 -4.20 14.54 -0.89
CA ALA A 20 -5.45 14.74 -0.15
C ALA A 20 -6.09 16.11 -0.47
N ILE A 21 -5.30 17.18 -0.57
CA ILE A 21 -5.81 18.51 -0.96
C ILE A 21 -6.40 18.48 -2.38
N ILE A 22 -5.69 17.87 -3.33
CA ILE A 22 -6.18 17.74 -4.71
C ILE A 22 -7.47 16.90 -4.75
N LEU A 23 -7.52 15.81 -3.98
CA LEU A 23 -8.71 14.97 -3.88
C LEU A 23 -9.91 15.74 -3.32
N ILE A 24 -9.72 16.55 -2.28
CA ILE A 24 -10.77 17.41 -1.72
C ILE A 24 -11.29 18.38 -2.79
N ILE A 25 -10.39 19.05 -3.52
CA ILE A 25 -10.79 19.97 -4.60
C ILE A 25 -11.58 19.21 -5.68
N ALA A 26 -11.11 18.04 -6.11
CA ALA A 26 -11.80 17.21 -7.08
C ALA A 26 -13.21 16.79 -6.60
N ILE A 27 -13.34 16.44 -5.31
CA ILE A 27 -14.63 16.12 -4.69
C ILE A 27 -15.55 17.34 -4.64
N LEU A 28 -15.05 18.57 -4.44
CA LEU A 28 -15.87 19.77 -4.48
C LEU A 28 -16.38 20.08 -5.89
N LEU A 29 -15.55 19.85 -6.92
CA LEU A 29 -15.92 20.09 -8.32
C LEU A 29 -16.89 19.04 -8.86
N PHE A 30 -16.61 17.75 -8.63
CA PHE A 30 -17.36 16.64 -9.20
C PHE A 30 -18.42 16.06 -8.25
N GLY A 31 -18.26 16.25 -6.94
CA GLY A 31 -19.07 15.68 -5.87
C GLY A 31 -18.51 14.36 -5.32
N ALA A 32 -18.67 14.13 -4.00
CA ALA A 32 -18.15 12.94 -3.31
C ALA A 32 -18.64 11.60 -3.88
N ASN A 33 -19.82 11.61 -4.53
CA ASN A 33 -20.42 10.41 -5.11
C ASN A 33 -19.98 10.13 -6.57
N LYS A 34 -19.33 11.08 -7.27
CA LYS A 34 -19.05 10.92 -8.71
C LYS A 34 -17.82 10.04 -8.94
N ILE A 35 -16.71 10.33 -8.27
CA ILE A 35 -15.49 9.53 -8.38
C ILE A 35 -15.74 8.03 -8.07
N PRO A 36 -16.38 7.64 -6.93
CA PRO A 36 -16.62 6.23 -6.66
C PRO A 36 -17.61 5.58 -7.63
N LYS A 37 -18.61 6.34 -8.11
CA LYS A 37 -19.57 5.85 -9.10
C LYS A 37 -18.91 5.56 -10.45
N LEU A 38 -18.04 6.46 -10.91
CA LEU A 38 -17.26 6.29 -12.13
C LEU A 38 -16.28 5.12 -11.99
N ALA A 39 -15.57 5.02 -10.88
CA ALA A 39 -14.66 3.91 -10.61
C ALA A 39 -15.40 2.57 -10.65
N ARG A 40 -16.61 2.49 -10.08
CA ARG A 40 -17.42 1.27 -10.11
C ARG A 40 -17.87 0.89 -11.52
N SER A 41 -18.46 1.81 -12.29
CA SER A 41 -18.91 1.52 -13.66
C SER A 41 -17.76 1.17 -14.60
N THR A 42 -16.63 1.90 -14.48
CA THR A 42 -15.43 1.64 -15.28
C THR A 42 -14.79 0.32 -14.86
N GLY A 43 -14.77 0.00 -13.57
CA GLY A 43 -14.25 -1.26 -13.04
C GLY A 43 -15.08 -2.46 -13.50
N GLU A 44 -16.41 -2.35 -13.47
CA GLU A 44 -17.32 -3.38 -13.99
C GLU A 44 -17.11 -3.59 -15.50
N ALA A 45 -17.02 -2.51 -16.28
CA ALA A 45 -16.75 -2.58 -17.73
C ALA A 45 -15.38 -3.21 -18.03
N MET A 46 -14.33 -2.79 -17.31
CA MET A 46 -12.97 -3.33 -17.47
C MET A 46 -12.90 -4.80 -17.05
N GLY A 47 -13.62 -5.20 -16.01
CA GLY A 47 -13.70 -6.58 -15.54
C GLY A 47 -14.36 -7.51 -16.56
N GLU A 48 -15.51 -7.12 -17.11
CA GLU A 48 -16.17 -7.89 -18.18
C GLU A 48 -15.34 -7.92 -19.48
N PHE A 49 -14.66 -6.81 -19.80
CA PHE A 49 -13.73 -6.76 -20.93
C PHE A 49 -12.56 -7.74 -20.75
N GLN A 50 -11.95 -7.79 -19.57
CA GLN A 50 -10.84 -8.71 -19.29
C GLN A 50 -11.29 -10.18 -19.36
N LYS A 51 -12.46 -10.53 -18.80
CA LYS A 51 -13.04 -11.88 -18.93
C LYS A 51 -13.34 -12.25 -20.37
N GLY A 52 -13.86 -11.32 -21.16
CA GLY A 52 -14.11 -11.52 -22.59
C GLY A 52 -12.82 -11.78 -23.37
N ARG A 53 -11.76 -11.02 -23.06
CA ARG A 53 -10.42 -11.22 -23.67
C ARG A 53 -9.84 -12.60 -23.34
N GLU A 54 -9.91 -13.01 -22.08
CA GLU A 54 -9.41 -14.31 -21.63
C GLU A 54 -10.13 -15.47 -22.32
N LYS A 55 -11.46 -15.40 -22.45
CA LYS A 55 -12.24 -16.42 -23.18
C LYS A 55 -11.84 -16.50 -24.66
N VAL A 56 -11.67 -15.35 -25.31
CA VAL A 56 -11.26 -15.30 -26.72
C VAL A 56 -9.85 -15.88 -26.89
N GLU A 57 -8.94 -15.58 -25.96
CA GLU A 57 -7.58 -16.15 -25.95
C GLU A 57 -7.61 -17.66 -25.75
N SER A 58 -8.38 -18.17 -24.78
CA SER A 58 -8.54 -19.62 -24.55
C SER A 58 -9.18 -20.34 -25.73
N GLU A 59 -10.20 -19.74 -26.38
CA GLU A 59 -10.84 -20.30 -27.57
C GLU A 59 -9.86 -20.32 -28.76
N LEU A 60 -9.06 -19.27 -28.94
CA LEU A 60 -8.03 -19.22 -29.98
C LEU A 60 -6.91 -20.23 -29.72
N GLU A 61 -6.54 -20.45 -28.47
CA GLU A 61 -5.56 -21.46 -28.07
C GLU A 61 -6.10 -22.87 -28.29
N GLU A 62 -7.35 -23.15 -27.90
CA GLU A 62 -8.02 -24.44 -28.16
C GLU A 62 -8.16 -24.73 -29.67
N MET A 63 -8.49 -23.72 -30.48
CA MET A 63 -8.51 -23.84 -31.95
C MET A 63 -7.12 -24.09 -32.55
N ARG A 64 -6.07 -23.59 -31.91
CA ARG A 64 -4.68 -23.74 -32.35
C ARG A 64 -4.05 -25.05 -31.86
N ASP A 65 -4.48 -25.55 -30.71
CA ASP A 65 -3.97 -26.76 -30.05
C ASP A 65 -4.85 -28.00 -30.31
N GLY A 66 -5.97 -27.85 -31.03
CA GLY A 66 -6.76 -28.94 -31.63
C GLY A 66 -6.00 -29.84 -32.63
N SER A 67 -4.66 -29.76 -32.66
CA SER A 67 -3.74 -30.66 -33.35
C SER A 67 -2.74 -31.39 -32.43
N GLY A 68 -2.85 -31.33 -31.09
CA GLY A 68 -1.89 -31.97 -30.17
C GLY A 68 -2.47 -32.44 -28.82
N ASN A 69 -2.03 -33.61 -28.35
CA ASN A 69 -2.49 -34.34 -27.16
C ASN A 69 -2.29 -33.64 -25.79
N VAL A 70 -3.27 -33.86 -24.90
CA VAL A 70 -3.21 -34.18 -23.44
C VAL A 70 -2.01 -33.66 -22.63
N SER A 71 -2.30 -32.97 -21.53
CA SER A 71 -1.46 -33.06 -20.33
C SER A 71 -2.25 -32.91 -19.04
N GLU A 72 -2.50 -34.06 -18.40
CA GLU A 72 -2.58 -34.17 -16.95
C GLU A 72 -1.36 -33.51 -16.29
N SER A 73 -1.59 -32.63 -15.32
CA SER A 73 -0.61 -32.40 -14.25
C SER A 73 -1.31 -32.23 -12.91
N ASN A 74 -1.42 -33.38 -12.26
CA ASN A 74 -1.18 -33.56 -10.83
C ASN A 74 0.12 -32.85 -10.37
N ARG A 75 0.09 -32.24 -9.18
CA ARG A 75 1.20 -31.94 -8.23
C ARG A 75 0.59 -31.09 -7.10
N GLU A 76 0.12 -31.73 -6.02
CA GLU A 76 0.86 -31.92 -4.75
C GLU A 76 1.10 -30.59 -4.02
N ASN A 77 0.19 -30.27 -3.08
CA ASN A 77 0.41 -29.29 -2.03
C ASN A 77 1.06 -30.00 -0.85
N ASP A 78 2.39 -30.03 -0.82
CA ASP A 78 3.18 -30.34 0.37
C ASP A 78 4.00 -29.08 0.70
N GLU A 79 3.37 -28.14 1.40
CA GLU A 79 4.10 -27.05 2.07
C GLU A 79 4.28 -27.45 3.54
N GLU A 80 5.49 -27.93 3.80
CA GLU A 80 6.07 -28.28 5.08
C GLU A 80 6.06 -27.07 6.03
N PHE A 81 5.21 -27.14 7.06
CA PHE A 81 5.17 -26.19 8.17
C PHE A 81 6.47 -26.31 8.99
N VAL A 82 7.47 -25.48 8.69
CA VAL A 82 8.67 -25.36 9.52
C VAL A 82 8.37 -24.41 10.67
N ASP A 83 8.11 -24.98 11.84
CA ASP A 83 8.03 -24.30 13.12
C ASP A 83 9.42 -23.69 13.43
N THR A 84 9.60 -22.40 13.17
CA THR A 84 10.76 -21.66 13.66
C THR A 84 10.35 -20.96 14.94
N GLU A 85 10.62 -21.63 16.06
CA GLU A 85 10.48 -21.04 17.39
C GLU A 85 11.33 -19.77 17.49
N PRO A 86 10.81 -18.64 18.01
CA PRO A 86 11.61 -17.45 18.22
C PRO A 86 12.59 -17.68 19.36
N VAL A 87 13.89 -17.66 19.04
CA VAL A 87 14.98 -17.61 20.00
C VAL A 87 14.83 -16.36 20.87
N THR A 88 14.61 -16.57 22.17
CA THR A 88 14.79 -15.55 23.19
C THR A 88 16.28 -15.43 23.46
N THR A 89 16.85 -14.24 23.35
CA THR A 89 18.12 -13.93 24.00
C THR A 89 18.01 -12.55 24.62
N GLU A 90 18.18 -12.57 25.92
CA GLU A 90 18.15 -11.45 26.85
C GLU A 90 19.39 -10.57 26.64
N GLU A 91 19.18 -9.28 26.84
CA GLU A 91 20.08 -8.26 27.41
C GLU A 91 21.54 -8.17 26.93
N GLU A 92 21.91 -6.98 26.43
CA GLU A 92 22.95 -6.16 27.05
C GLU A 92 23.10 -4.79 26.32
N THR A 93 23.12 -3.75 27.15
CA THR A 93 24.01 -2.60 27.07
C THR A 93 23.75 -1.46 26.07
N SER A 94 23.65 -0.25 26.66
CA SER A 94 24.00 1.09 26.17
C SER A 94 22.96 2.08 26.73
N THR A 95 23.28 3.24 27.31
CA THR A 95 24.52 3.98 27.47
C THR A 95 24.18 5.13 28.43
N GLU A 96 25.13 5.48 29.29
CA GLU A 96 25.08 6.68 30.13
C GLU A 96 24.84 7.95 29.28
N THR A 97 23.92 8.81 29.70
CA THR A 97 24.07 10.28 29.59
C THR A 97 23.14 10.91 30.63
N GLY A 98 23.69 11.16 31.82
CA GLY A 98 23.11 12.10 32.77
C GLY A 98 23.38 13.51 32.25
N THR A 99 22.34 14.22 31.81
CA THR A 99 22.42 15.66 31.58
C THR A 99 22.15 16.37 32.90
N GLU A 100 23.19 17.01 33.41
CA GLU A 100 23.15 17.94 34.52
C GLU A 100 22.32 19.17 34.10
N THR A 101 21.24 19.49 34.82
CA THR A 101 20.77 20.88 34.94
C THR A 101 20.02 21.04 36.26
N GLY A 102 20.76 21.43 37.30
CA GLY A 102 20.21 21.94 38.55
C GLY A 102 20.82 23.31 38.82
N THR A 103 20.09 24.37 38.51
CA THR A 103 20.43 25.75 38.82
C THR A 103 19.86 26.13 40.18
N GLU A 104 20.65 26.06 41.27
CA GLU A 104 20.27 26.68 42.55
C GLU A 104 21.53 27.19 43.29
N THR A 105 21.73 28.52 43.24
CA THR A 105 22.01 29.48 44.34
C THR A 105 23.11 29.29 45.39
N GLU A 106 23.73 30.45 45.72
CA GLU A 106 24.42 30.83 46.98
C GLU A 106 25.83 30.23 47.23
N THR A 107 26.86 30.86 47.78
CA THR A 107 27.20 32.20 48.30
C THR A 107 28.67 32.13 48.76
N ASN A 108 29.35 33.29 48.77
CA ASN A 108 30.61 33.62 49.46
C ASN A 108 31.93 33.18 48.82
#